data_AF-A0A251VQ72-F1
#
_entry.id   AF-A0A251VQ72-F1
#
_cell.length_a   1.000
_cell.length_b   1.000
_cell.length_c   1.000
_cell.angle_alpha   90.00
_cell.angle_beta   90.00
_cell.angle_gamma   90.00
#
_symmetry.space_group_name_H-M   'P 1'
#
loop_
_entity.id
_entity.type
_entity.pdbx_description
1 polymer ?
#
loop_
_entity_poly.entity_id
_entity_poly.type
_entity_poly.pdbx_seq_one_letter_code
_entity_poly.pdbx_strand_id
1 'polypeptide(L)'
;MTNTDHDMVTREIHIMNLLLLHPNIVTLKETFENAETFHLVMDLCTCGELLDRMKQKRRYTEREATIAIRDIAEGIKVLHRDLKPKNLMYVDDNDGSTLKIIDF
;
A
#
# COMPACT_ATOMS: atom_id res chain seq x y z
N MET A 1 -10.71 -1.97 -21.78
CA MET A 1 -9.37 -1.44 -21.42
C MET A 1 -8.66 -1.01 -22.69
N THR A 2 -7.93 0.10 -22.67
CA THR A 2 -7.00 0.38 -23.77
C THR A 2 -5.80 -0.57 -23.67
N ASN A 3 -5.07 -0.81 -24.77
CA ASN A 3 -3.88 -1.68 -24.74
C ASN A 3 -2.85 -1.18 -23.71
N THR A 4 -2.77 0.14 -23.53
CA THR A 4 -1.88 0.80 -22.56
C THR A 4 -2.28 0.51 -21.12
N ASP A 5 -3.58 0.51 -20.78
CA ASP A 5 -4.04 0.23 -19.42
C ASP A 5 -3.74 -1.23 -19.03
N HIS A 6 -3.90 -2.14 -19.99
CA HIS A 6 -3.58 -3.56 -19.80
C HIS A 6 -2.09 -3.78 -19.51
N ASP A 7 -1.22 -3.13 -20.28
CA ASP A 7 0.23 -3.19 -20.07
C ASP A 7 0.65 -2.63 -18.70
N MET A 8 -0.01 -1.56 -18.23
CA MET A 8 0.24 -0.97 -16.92
C MET A 8 -0.11 -1.94 -15.79
N VAL A 9 -1.31 -2.53 -15.81
CA VAL A 9 -1.75 -3.47 -14.77
C VAL A 9 -0.90 -4.74 -14.79
N THR A 10 -0.55 -5.25 -15.96
CA THR A 10 0.33 -6.42 -16.10
C THR A 10 1.71 -6.15 -15.48
N ARG A 11 2.24 -4.94 -15.66
CA ARG A 11 3.50 -4.51 -15.05
C ARG A 11 3.39 -4.41 -13.53
N GLU A 12 2.31 -3.84 -13.01
CA GLU A 12 2.05 -3.78 -11.56
C GLU A 12 2.02 -5.19 -10.96
N ILE A 13 1.24 -6.10 -11.54
CA ILE A 13 1.18 -7.51 -11.12
C ILE A 13 2.57 -8.14 -11.12
N HIS A 14 3.37 -7.91 -12.17
CA HIS A 14 4.73 -8.44 -12.24
C HIS A 14 5.62 -7.90 -11.13
N ILE A 15 5.59 -6.59 -10.87
CA ILE A 15 6.36 -5.96 -9.80
C ILE A 15 5.93 -6.55 -8.46
N MET A 16 4.63 -6.54 -8.14
CA MET A 16 4.11 -7.01 -6.86
C MET A 16 4.47 -8.48 -6.57
N ASN A 17 4.48 -9.35 -7.59
CA ASN A 17 4.93 -10.73 -7.45
C ASN A 17 6.42 -10.86 -7.10
N LEU A 18 7.25 -9.88 -7.48
CA LEU A 18 8.68 -9.83 -7.12
C LEU A 18 8.92 -9.28 -5.71
N LEU A 19 7.98 -8.53 -5.13
CA LEU A 19 8.20 -7.78 -3.88
C LEU A 19 8.25 -8.65 -2.61
N LEU A 20 8.11 -9.98 -2.70
CA LEU A 20 8.07 -10.92 -1.57
C LEU A 20 7.12 -10.45 -0.45
N LEU A 21 7.12 -11.14 0.69
CA LEU A 21 6.34 -10.76 1.88
C LEU A 21 7.01 -9.60 2.65
N HIS A 22 7.09 -8.42 2.04
CA HIS A 22 7.62 -7.23 2.71
C HIS A 22 6.60 -6.66 3.72
N PRO A 23 6.98 -6.40 4.99
CA PRO A 23 6.03 -6.01 6.04
C PRO A 23 5.34 -4.66 5.77
N ASN A 24 6.02 -3.73 5.08
CA ASN A 24 5.49 -2.39 4.78
C ASN A 24 4.99 -2.22 3.34
N ILE A 25 4.75 -3.32 2.61
CA ILE A 25 4.14 -3.30 1.28
C ILE A 25 2.93 -4.23 1.30
N VAL A 26 1.87 -3.86 0.59
CA VAL A 26 0.71 -4.73 0.42
C VAL A 26 1.09 -5.97 -0.38
N THR A 27 0.74 -7.15 0.10
CA THR A 27 1.03 -8.39 -0.60
C THR A 27 -0.09 -8.70 -1.59
N LEU A 28 0.29 -8.95 -2.85
CA LEU A 28 -0.58 -9.57 -3.85
C LEU A 28 -0.62 -11.08 -3.60
N LYS A 29 -1.81 -11.62 -3.37
CA LYS A 29 -2.04 -13.04 -3.06
C LYS A 29 -2.43 -13.83 -4.31
N GLU A 30 -3.31 -13.25 -5.12
CA GLU A 30 -3.86 -13.90 -6.30
C GLU A 30 -4.34 -12.86 -7.30
N THR A 31 -4.34 -13.23 -8.58
CA THR A 31 -4.80 -12.38 -9.68
C THR A 31 -5.75 -13.16 -10.58
N PHE A 32 -6.87 -12.54 -10.93
CA PHE A 32 -7.82 -13.07 -11.91
C PHE A 32 -8.03 -12.06 -13.02
N GLU A 33 -7.98 -12.53 -14.26
CA GLU A 33 -8.23 -11.71 -15.44
C GLU A 33 -9.41 -12.30 -16.21
N ASN A 34 -10.32 -11.44 -16.66
CA ASN A 34 -11.33 -11.79 -17.66
C ASN A 34 -11.26 -10.78 -18.83
N ALA A 35 -12.15 -10.92 -19.81
CA ALA A 35 -12.11 -10.11 -21.04
C ALA A 35 -12.18 -8.59 -20.81
N GLU A 36 -12.68 -8.13 -19.65
CA GLU A 36 -12.94 -6.71 -19.39
C GLU A 36 -12.24 -6.15 -18.15
N THR A 37 -11.80 -7.02 -17.22
CA THR A 37 -11.39 -6.60 -15.86
C THR A 37 -10.28 -7.48 -15.27
N PHE A 38 -9.44 -6.84 -14.46
CA PHE A 38 -8.49 -7.49 -13.56
C PHE A 38 -9.00 -7.44 -12.13
N HIS A 39 -8.86 -8.54 -11.41
CA HIS A 39 -9.15 -8.65 -9.99
C HIS A 39 -7.87 -9.02 -9.26
N LEU A 40 -7.40 -8.13 -8.40
CA LEU A 40 -6.20 -8.34 -7.57
C LEU A 40 -6.65 -8.64 -6.14
N VAL A 41 -6.34 -9.84 -5.64
CA VAL A 41 -6.58 -10.22 -4.26
C VAL A 41 -5.36 -9.86 -3.43
N MET A 42 -5.52 -8.98 -2.46
CA MET A 42 -4.42 -8.41 -1.67
C MET A 42 -4.66 -8.50 -0.16
N ASP A 43 -3.67 -8.12 0.64
CA ASP A 43 -3.87 -7.86 2.07
C ASP A 43 -4.94 -6.79 2.30
N LEU A 44 -5.87 -7.07 3.22
CA LEU A 44 -6.87 -6.12 3.66
C LEU A 44 -6.25 -5.16 4.69
N CYS A 45 -6.29 -3.86 4.41
CA CYS A 45 -5.94 -2.83 5.37
C CYS A 45 -7.22 -2.09 5.77
N THR A 46 -7.70 -2.28 7.00
CA THR A 46 -9.05 -1.84 7.41
C THR A 46 -9.10 -0.44 8.00
N CYS A 47 -7.95 0.17 8.28
CA CYS A 47 -7.89 1.33 9.18
C CYS A 47 -7.49 2.63 8.48
N GLY A 48 -7.76 2.69 7.17
CA GLY A 48 -7.73 3.91 6.37
C GLY A 48 -6.33 4.46 6.12
N GLU A 49 -6.31 5.63 5.49
CA GLU A 49 -5.10 6.33 5.11
C GLU A 49 -4.39 6.94 6.34
N LEU A 50 -3.06 7.07 6.25
CA LEU A 50 -2.24 7.78 7.23
C LEU A 50 -2.84 9.14 7.60
N LEU A 51 -3.23 9.90 6.57
CA LEU A 51 -3.73 11.26 6.73
C LEU A 51 -5.06 11.31 7.47
N ASP A 52 -5.94 10.32 7.26
CA ASP A 52 -7.23 10.26 7.95
C ASP A 52 -7.05 9.95 9.43
N ARG A 53 -6.13 9.03 9.77
CA ARG A 53 -5.78 8.76 11.17
C ARG A 53 -5.20 10.00 11.87
N MET A 54 -4.37 10.76 11.16
CA MET A 54 -3.83 12.02 11.68
C MET A 54 -4.93 13.06 11.94
N LYS A 55 -5.93 13.18 11.05
CA LYS A 55 -7.06 14.11 11.19
C LYS A 55 -8.02 13.72 12.32
N GLN A 56 -8.21 12.43 12.56
CA GLN A 56 -9.11 11.93 13.61
C GLN A 56 -8.54 12.12 15.03
N LYS A 57 -7.21 12.15 15.16
CA LYS A 57 -6.54 12.35 16.45
C LYS A 57 -6.47 13.84 16.81
N ARG A 58 -6.90 14.19 18.03
CA ARG A 58 -6.71 15.55 18.58
C ARG A 58 -5.24 15.97 18.63
N ARG A 59 -4.34 15.00 18.83
CA ARG A 59 -2.89 15.19 18.84
C ARG A 59 -2.24 13.95 18.23
N TYR A 60 -1.49 14.16 17.15
CA TYR A 60 -0.56 13.17 16.59
C TYR A 60 0.83 13.48 17.14
N THR A 61 1.43 12.53 17.85
CA THR A 61 2.69 12.71 18.56
C THR A 61 3.89 12.45 17.65
N GLU A 62 5.04 13.02 18.02
CA GLU A 62 6.30 12.78 17.31
C GLU A 62 6.67 11.28 17.29
N ARG A 63 6.40 10.56 18.38
CA ARG A 63 6.62 9.11 18.45
C ARG A 63 5.83 8.34 17.40
N GLU A 64 4.56 8.70 17.19
CA GLU A 64 3.73 8.08 16.15
C GLU A 64 4.24 8.45 14.75
N ALA A 65 4.65 9.70 14.55
CA ALA A 65 5.27 10.14 13.30
C ALA A 65 6.55 9.37 12.99
N THR A 66 7.42 9.14 13.98
CA THR A 66 8.64 8.35 13.82
C THR A 66 8.34 6.91 13.40
N ILE A 67 7.32 6.29 13.98
CA ILE A 67 6.90 4.92 13.61
C ILE A 67 6.41 4.89 12.16
N ALA A 68 5.54 5.82 11.76
CA ALA A 68 5.06 5.90 10.40
C ALA A 68 6.20 6.16 9.40
N ILE A 69 7.10 7.10 9.69
CA ILE A 69 8.25 7.41 8.82
C ILE A 69 9.19 6.22 8.70
N ARG A 70 9.43 5.47 9.77
CA ARG A 70 10.23 4.24 9.74
C ARG A 70 9.61 3.23 8.75
N ASP A 71 8.30 2.99 8.88
CA ASP A 71 7.59 2.04 8.03
C ASP A 71 7.60 2.48 6.55
N ILE A 72 7.42 3.78 6.28
CA ILE A 72 7.57 4.35 4.93
C ILE A 72 9.00 4.14 4.42
N ALA A 73 10.01 4.46 5.22
CA ALA A 73 11.41 4.35 4.84
C ALA A 73 11.83 2.92 4.49
N GLU A 74 11.25 1.93 5.18
CA GLU A 74 11.43 0.52 4.84
C GLU A 74 10.75 0.16 3.51
N GLY A 75 9.50 0.60 3.29
CA GLY A 75 8.76 0.30 2.06
C GLY A 75 9.34 0.96 0.79
N ILE A 76 9.86 2.20 0.87
CA ILE A 76 10.38 2.94 -0.29
C ILE A 76 11.75 2.46 -0.79
N LYS A 77 12.37 1.47 -0.11
CA LYS A 77 13.52 0.74 -0.68
C LYS A 77 13.15 0.08 -2.02
N VAL A 78 11.86 -0.10 -2.26
CA VAL A 78 11.26 -0.42 -3.55
C VAL A 78 10.79 0.86 -4.24
N LEU A 79 11.20 1.06 -5.50
CA LEU A 79 10.83 2.24 -6.27
C LEU A 79 9.38 2.17 -6.75
N HIS A 80 8.47 2.83 -6.03
CA HIS A 80 7.03 2.91 -6.35
C HIS A 80 6.68 3.97 -7.42
N ARG A 81 7.42 5.08 -7.50
CA ARG A 81 7.21 6.21 -8.46
C ARG A 81 5.97 7.09 -8.28
N ASP A 82 4.94 6.64 -7.56
CA ASP A 82 3.72 7.43 -7.30
C ASP A 82 3.36 7.45 -5.80
N LEU A 83 4.38 7.61 -4.97
CA LEU A 83 4.21 7.68 -3.52
C LEU A 83 3.53 8.98 -3.11
N LYS A 84 2.40 8.86 -2.42
CA LYS A 84 1.54 9.96 -1.97
C LYS A 84 0.76 9.52 -0.73
N PRO A 85 0.20 10.47 0.06
CA PRO A 85 -0.46 10.13 1.32
C PRO A 85 -1.58 9.08 1.20
N LYS A 86 -2.33 9.07 0.09
CA LYS A 86 -3.39 8.10 -0.14
C LYS A 86 -2.92 6.66 -0.39
N ASN A 87 -1.63 6.48 -0.70
CA ASN A 87 -1.03 5.15 -0.91
C ASN A 87 -0.42 4.59 0.38
N LEU A 88 -0.68 5.20 1.54
CA LEU A 88 -0.17 4.80 2.85
C LEU A 88 -1.33 4.37 3.74
N MET A 89 -1.53 3.07 3.90
CA MET A 89 -2.65 2.50 4.66
C MET A 89 -2.21 1.79 5.93
N TYR A 90 -2.97 1.96 7.01
CA TYR A 90 -2.78 1.17 8.23
C TYR A 90 -3.49 -0.18 8.12
N VAL A 91 -2.79 -1.24 8.54
CA VAL A 91 -3.34 -2.59 8.57
C VAL A 91 -4.50 -2.70 9.56
N ASP A 92 -4.35 -2.11 10.76
CA ASP A 92 -5.34 -2.13 11.84
C ASP A 92 -5.35 -0.82 12.66
N ASP A 93 -6.21 -0.75 13.69
CA ASP A 93 -6.46 0.46 14.48
C ASP A 93 -5.55 0.58 15.71
N ASN A 94 -4.70 -0.42 15.96
CA ASN A 94 -3.81 -0.42 17.12
C ASN A 94 -2.79 0.73 17.00
N ASP A 95 -2.40 1.33 18.13
CA ASP A 95 -1.42 2.44 18.17
C ASP A 95 -0.01 2.06 17.64
N GLY A 96 0.25 0.76 17.45
CA GLY A 96 1.46 0.23 16.82
C GLY A 96 1.22 -0.39 15.44
N SER A 97 0.05 -0.18 14.82
CA SER A 97 -0.28 -0.77 13.52
C SER A 97 0.80 -0.46 12.50
N THR A 98 1.18 -1.48 11.75
CA THR A 98 2.08 -1.35 10.60
C THR A 98 1.41 -0.48 9.53
N LEU A 99 2.21 0.41 8.94
CA LEU A 99 1.85 1.14 7.74
C LEU A 99 2.34 0.37 6.51
N LYS A 100 1.45 0.17 5.54
CA LYS A 100 1.74 -0.47 4.26
C LYS A 100 1.59 0.51 3.10
N ILE A 101 2.51 0.40 2.15
CA ILE A 101 2.41 1.06 0.85
C ILE A 101 1.57 0.19 -0.10
N ILE A 102 0.64 0.81 -0.82
CA ILE A 102 -0.30 0.17 -1.77
C ILE A 102 -0.18 0.80 -3.17
N ASP A 103 -0.77 0.19 -4.20
CA ASP A 103 -1.01 0.78 -5.55
C ASP A 103 0.28 1.06 -6.35
N PHE A 104 0.94 -0.01 -6.86
CA PHE A 104 2.35 -0.03 -7.32
C PHE A 104 2.57 0.13 -8.84
#